data_AF-A0A3C1G054-F1
#
_entry.id   AF-A0A3C1G054-F1
#
_cell.length_a   1.000
_cell.length_b   1.000
_cell.length_c   1.000
_cell.angle_alpha   90.00
_cell.angle_beta   90.00
_cell.angle_gamma   90.00
#
_symmetry.space_group_name_H-M   'P 1'
#
loop_
_entity.id
_entity.type
_entity.pdbx_description
1 polymer ?
#
loop_
_entity_poly.entity_id
_entity_poly.type
_entity_poly.pdbx_seq_one_letter_code
_entity_poly.pdbx_strand_id
1 'polypeptide(L)'
;MDKAKKIFCLYGTFFVFMLAVVLLYNDVRVFAENSFVEKGKGLFESKCAPCHTIGGGKKVGPDLQGINEKMPKEWLLDFISDPEKMFSSNDPTAVGLLNEYKMKMSNPGLSRDNVSAILDFLASPKGALQPPPQKKQVISMGDAGLGKKLFVGLTVFKNGGGPCIACHSVTGIGLLGGGNLGPDLTRIYCYVKNNCG
;
A
#
# COMPACT_ATOMS: atom_id res chain seq x y z
N MET A 1 7.86 -53.93 42.80
CA MET A 1 7.14 -52.64 42.66
C MET A 1 7.94 -51.55 41.93
N ASP A 2 9.10 -51.85 41.34
CA ASP A 2 10.04 -50.81 40.90
C ASP A 2 10.02 -50.50 39.38
N LYS A 3 9.57 -51.46 38.55
CA LYS A 3 9.50 -51.27 37.08
C LYS A 3 8.38 -50.31 36.65
N ALA A 4 7.22 -50.36 37.29
CA ALA A 4 6.07 -49.52 36.94
C ALA A 4 6.35 -48.03 37.20
N LYS A 5 7.09 -47.68 38.26
CA LYS A 5 7.46 -46.31 38.60
C LYS A 5 8.48 -45.72 37.61
N LYS A 6 9.44 -46.52 37.15
CA LYS A 6 10.44 -46.11 36.13
C LYS A 6 9.81 -45.90 34.75
N ILE A 7 8.87 -46.76 34.36
CA ILE A 7 8.11 -46.63 33.11
C ILE A 7 7.24 -45.37 33.16
N PHE A 8 6.51 -45.14 34.25
CA PHE A 8 5.68 -43.95 34.40
C PHE A 8 6.51 -42.65 34.38
N CYS A 9 7.73 -42.67 34.93
CA CYS A 9 8.64 -41.52 34.91
C CYS A 9 9.24 -41.27 33.52
N LEU A 10 9.59 -42.31 32.76
CA LEU A 10 10.12 -42.16 31.39
C LEU A 10 9.08 -41.67 30.38
N TYR A 11 7.84 -42.20 30.46
CA TYR A 11 6.76 -41.77 29.58
C TYR A 11 6.25 -40.37 29.95
N GLY A 12 6.25 -40.01 31.24
CA GLY A 12 5.88 -38.68 31.71
C GLY A 12 6.85 -37.59 31.24
N THR A 13 8.17 -37.83 31.32
CA THR A 13 9.16 -36.85 30.82
C THR A 13 9.15 -36.73 29.31
N PHE A 14 8.95 -37.82 28.57
CA PHE A 14 8.81 -37.79 27.11
C PHE A 14 7.56 -37.04 26.66
N PHE A 15 6.43 -37.22 27.36
CA PHE A 15 5.18 -36.51 27.06
C PHE A 15 5.29 -35.01 27.33
N VAL A 16 5.92 -34.61 28.45
CA VAL A 16 6.18 -33.20 28.76
C VAL A 16 7.14 -32.57 27.75
N PHE A 17 8.17 -33.30 27.32
CA PHE A 17 9.10 -32.81 26.28
C PHE A 17 8.41 -32.66 24.92
N MET A 18 7.61 -33.64 24.49
CA MET A 18 6.82 -33.57 23.25
C MET A 18 5.82 -32.41 23.28
N LEU A 19 5.13 -32.20 24.39
CA LEU A 19 4.22 -31.07 24.56
C LEU A 19 4.96 -29.73 24.50
N ALA A 20 6.11 -29.62 25.17
CA ALA A 20 6.96 -28.42 25.12
C ALA A 20 7.46 -28.14 23.70
N VAL A 21 7.84 -29.17 22.94
CA VAL A 21 8.20 -29.05 21.53
C VAL A 21 7.01 -28.55 20.71
N VAL A 22 5.83 -29.14 20.84
CA VAL A 22 4.62 -28.67 20.12
C VAL A 22 4.30 -27.21 20.43
N LEU A 23 4.41 -26.77 21.69
CA LEU A 23 4.20 -25.37 22.08
C LEU A 23 5.24 -24.45 21.43
N LEU A 24 6.53 -24.80 21.49
CA LEU A 24 7.61 -24.02 20.86
C LEU A 24 7.47 -23.94 19.34
N TYR A 25 7.00 -25.01 18.68
CA TYR A 25 6.73 -25.01 17.24
C TYR A 25 5.58 -24.06 16.87
N ASN A 26 4.55 -23.94 17.70
CA ASN A 26 3.45 -23.01 17.44
C ASN A 26 3.92 -21.55 17.54
N ASP A 27 4.76 -21.22 18.52
CA ASP A 27 5.29 -19.86 18.69
C ASP A 27 6.10 -19.42 17.45
N VAL A 28 7.03 -20.26 16.98
CA VAL A 28 7.86 -19.95 15.80
C VAL A 28 6.99 -19.72 14.55
N ARG A 29 5.91 -20.48 14.38
CA ARG A 29 4.97 -20.31 13.25
C ARG A 29 4.23 -18.98 13.32
N VAL A 30 3.72 -18.61 14.49
CA VAL A 30 3.01 -17.33 14.69
C VAL A 30 3.94 -16.15 14.42
N PHE A 31 5.21 -16.22 14.82
CA PHE A 31 6.19 -15.17 14.49
C PHE A 31 6.46 -15.08 12.99
N ALA A 32 6.64 -16.23 12.30
CA ALA A 32 6.88 -16.25 10.87
C ALA A 32 5.70 -15.65 10.08
N GLU A 33 4.47 -16.02 10.43
CA GLU A 33 3.25 -15.49 9.80
C GLU A 33 3.11 -13.97 10.02
N ASN A 34 3.33 -13.50 11.25
CA ASN A 34 3.33 -12.07 11.56
C ASN A 34 4.38 -11.30 10.75
N SER A 35 5.58 -11.88 10.57
CA SER A 35 6.64 -11.26 9.78
C SER A 35 6.26 -11.15 8.29
N PHE A 36 5.54 -12.14 7.77
CA PHE A 36 5.08 -12.17 6.39
C PHE A 36 3.96 -11.16 6.12
N VAL A 37 2.98 -11.07 7.03
CA VAL A 37 1.91 -10.06 6.99
C VAL A 37 2.47 -8.64 7.08
N GLU A 38 3.47 -8.40 7.94
CA GLU A 38 4.10 -7.06 8.02
C GLU A 38 4.91 -6.71 6.77
N LYS A 39 5.60 -7.68 6.17
CA LYS A 39 6.22 -7.50 4.85
C LYS A 39 5.17 -7.12 3.80
N GLY A 40 4.04 -7.83 3.78
CA GLY A 40 2.91 -7.55 2.91
C GLY A 40 2.37 -6.12 3.06
N LYS A 41 2.21 -5.67 4.31
CA LYS A 41 1.80 -4.30 4.63
C LYS A 41 2.75 -3.26 4.06
N GLY A 42 4.06 -3.41 4.28
CA GLY A 42 5.05 -2.46 3.78
C GLY A 42 5.09 -2.40 2.24
N LEU A 43 4.90 -3.54 1.58
CA LEU A 43 4.77 -3.60 0.12
C LEU A 43 3.48 -2.92 -0.36
N PHE A 44 2.35 -3.15 0.32
CA PHE A 44 1.08 -2.50 -0.01
C PHE A 44 1.17 -0.98 0.10
N GLU A 45 1.71 -0.47 1.22
CA GLU A 45 1.86 0.98 1.46
C GLU A 45 2.75 1.65 0.42
N SER A 46 3.79 0.97 -0.06
CA SER A 46 4.75 1.53 -1.02
C SER A 46 4.33 1.38 -2.48
N LYS A 47 3.59 0.32 -2.84
CA LYS A 47 3.28 -0.04 -4.24
C LYS A 47 1.81 0.08 -4.61
N CYS A 48 0.88 -0.15 -3.67
CA CYS A 48 -0.54 -0.30 -3.97
C CYS A 48 -1.38 0.90 -3.49
N ALA A 49 -1.09 1.41 -2.28
CA ALA A 49 -1.75 2.55 -1.64
C ALA A 49 -1.82 3.86 -2.48
N PRO A 50 -0.87 4.16 -3.39
CA PRO A 50 -1.02 5.30 -4.29
C PRO A 50 -2.27 5.23 -5.16
N CYS A 51 -2.70 4.04 -5.59
CA CYS A 51 -3.79 3.85 -6.54
C CYS A 51 -5.04 3.20 -5.93
N HIS A 52 -4.88 2.37 -4.90
CA HIS A 52 -5.94 1.59 -4.28
C HIS A 52 -6.23 2.04 -2.84
N THR A 53 -7.43 1.72 -2.38
CA THR A 53 -7.83 1.84 -0.97
C THR A 53 -8.33 0.49 -0.46
N ILE A 54 -8.53 0.40 0.86
CA ILE A 54 -9.16 -0.75 1.52
C ILE A 54 -10.34 -0.19 2.31
N GLY A 55 -11.57 -0.46 1.86
CA GLY A 55 -12.80 0.06 2.48
C GLY A 55 -12.98 1.58 2.34
N GLY A 56 -12.16 2.23 1.50
CA GLY A 56 -12.19 3.66 1.24
C GLY A 56 -12.89 4.03 -0.07
N GLY A 57 -13.32 3.03 -0.84
CA GLY A 57 -13.97 3.19 -2.14
C GLY A 57 -12.99 3.35 -3.30
N LYS A 58 -13.55 3.59 -4.48
CA LYS A 58 -12.77 3.77 -5.72
C LYS A 58 -11.84 4.97 -5.61
N LYS A 59 -10.59 4.78 -6.06
CA LYS A 59 -9.59 5.84 -6.23
C LYS A 59 -9.13 5.88 -7.69
N VAL A 60 -7.87 5.52 -7.97
CA VAL A 60 -7.39 5.31 -9.35
C VAL A 60 -7.80 3.91 -9.80
N GLY A 61 -7.60 2.92 -8.93
CA GLY A 61 -8.09 1.56 -9.10
C GLY A 61 -9.29 1.22 -8.20
N PRO A 62 -9.78 -0.03 -8.28
CA PRO A 62 -10.82 -0.55 -7.40
C PRO A 62 -10.40 -0.54 -5.92
N ASP A 63 -11.40 -0.54 -5.05
CA ASP A 63 -11.23 -0.83 -3.63
C ASP A 63 -10.89 -2.31 -3.43
N LEU A 64 -9.92 -2.60 -2.56
CA LEU A 64 -9.39 -3.94 -2.35
C LEU A 64 -9.94 -4.63 -1.09
N GLN A 65 -10.94 -4.05 -0.42
CA GLN A 65 -11.61 -4.71 0.70
C GLN A 65 -12.29 -5.99 0.24
N GLY A 66 -11.92 -7.08 0.90
CA GLY A 66 -12.44 -8.42 0.61
C GLY A 66 -12.08 -8.92 -0.80
N ILE A 67 -10.92 -8.51 -1.34
CA ILE A 67 -10.53 -8.91 -2.70
C ILE A 67 -10.26 -10.43 -2.81
N ASN A 68 -9.82 -11.06 -1.71
CA ASN A 68 -9.50 -12.49 -1.68
C ASN A 68 -10.77 -13.37 -1.77
N GLU A 69 -11.93 -12.82 -1.40
CA GLU A 69 -13.23 -13.48 -1.53
C GLU A 69 -13.88 -13.20 -2.89
N LYS A 70 -13.54 -12.06 -3.51
CA LYS A 70 -14.10 -11.65 -4.81
C LYS A 70 -13.40 -12.28 -6.00
N MET A 71 -12.11 -12.61 -5.86
CA MET A 71 -11.28 -13.09 -6.96
C MET A 71 -10.47 -14.33 -6.57
N PRO A 72 -10.26 -15.28 -7.49
CA PRO A 72 -9.41 -16.43 -7.24
C PRO A 72 -7.98 -16.02 -6.90
N LYS A 73 -7.38 -16.62 -5.87
CA LYS A 73 -6.00 -16.32 -5.43
C LYS A 73 -4.99 -16.43 -6.57
N GLU A 74 -5.07 -17.48 -7.39
CA GLU A 74 -4.14 -17.65 -8.52
C GLU A 74 -4.27 -16.56 -9.58
N TRP A 75 -5.51 -16.10 -9.87
CA TRP A 75 -5.71 -15.00 -10.78
C TRP A 75 -5.12 -13.70 -10.23
N LEU A 76 -5.28 -13.44 -8.92
CA LEU A 76 -4.66 -12.28 -8.25
C LEU A 76 -3.14 -12.34 -8.31
N LEU A 77 -2.55 -13.52 -8.08
CA LEU A 77 -1.10 -13.71 -8.18
C LEU A 77 -0.60 -13.44 -9.60
N ASP A 78 -1.27 -13.96 -10.61
CA ASP A 78 -0.92 -13.75 -12.03
C ASP A 78 -1.07 -12.28 -12.42
N PHE A 79 -2.24 -11.69 -12.16
CA PHE A 79 -2.53 -10.32 -12.58
C PHE A 79 -1.66 -9.28 -11.86
N ILE A 80 -1.39 -9.42 -10.57
CA ILE A 80 -0.59 -8.42 -9.83
C ILE A 80 0.89 -8.55 -10.18
N SER A 81 1.39 -9.76 -10.45
CA SER A 81 2.81 -9.95 -10.80
C SER A 81 3.13 -9.61 -12.27
N ASP A 82 2.19 -9.85 -13.19
CA ASP A 82 2.34 -9.54 -14.61
C ASP A 82 0.99 -9.15 -15.25
N PRO A 83 0.52 -7.90 -15.00
CA PRO A 83 -0.73 -7.42 -15.59
C PRO A 83 -0.69 -7.44 -17.12
N GLU A 84 0.46 -7.11 -17.71
CA GLU A 84 0.66 -7.02 -19.15
C GLU A 84 0.38 -8.34 -19.86
N LYS A 85 0.80 -9.46 -19.27
CA LYS A 85 0.47 -10.79 -19.79
C LYS A 85 -1.04 -11.01 -19.87
N MET A 86 -1.77 -10.65 -18.83
CA MET A 86 -3.24 -10.83 -18.76
C MET A 86 -3.96 -9.93 -19.78
N PHE A 87 -3.49 -8.70 -19.97
CA PHE A 87 -4.01 -7.83 -21.03
C PHE A 87 -3.68 -8.36 -22.44
N SER A 88 -2.47 -8.88 -22.65
CA SER A 88 -2.04 -9.40 -23.95
C SER A 88 -2.76 -10.69 -24.32
N SER A 89 -3.16 -11.49 -23.33
CA SER A 89 -4.00 -12.68 -23.52
C SER A 89 -5.49 -12.37 -23.66
N ASN A 90 -5.89 -11.09 -23.64
CA ASN A 90 -7.29 -10.66 -23.62
C ASN A 90 -8.10 -11.33 -22.49
N ASP A 91 -7.53 -11.44 -21.29
CA ASP A 91 -8.28 -11.94 -20.13
C ASP A 91 -9.55 -11.09 -19.93
N PRO A 92 -10.75 -11.71 -19.91
CA PRO A 92 -12.01 -10.96 -19.92
C PRO A 92 -12.19 -10.11 -18.67
N THR A 93 -11.65 -10.56 -17.52
CA THR A 93 -11.71 -9.80 -16.27
C THR A 93 -10.79 -8.60 -16.33
N ALA A 94 -9.54 -8.77 -16.78
CA ALA A 94 -8.58 -7.68 -16.95
C ALA A 94 -9.11 -6.62 -17.93
N VAL A 95 -9.64 -7.05 -19.08
CA VAL A 95 -10.24 -6.16 -20.08
C VAL A 95 -11.48 -5.45 -19.51
N GLY A 96 -12.32 -6.15 -18.76
CA GLY A 96 -13.46 -5.56 -18.06
C GLY A 96 -13.05 -4.47 -17.08
N LEU A 97 -12.05 -4.74 -16.25
CA LEU A 97 -11.49 -3.76 -15.31
C LEU A 97 -10.88 -2.55 -16.05
N LEU A 98 -10.16 -2.75 -17.14
CA LEU A 98 -9.64 -1.64 -17.94
C LEU A 98 -10.78 -0.78 -18.49
N ASN A 99 -11.88 -1.39 -18.93
CA ASN A 99 -13.03 -0.66 -19.43
C ASN A 99 -13.77 0.12 -18.32
N GLU A 100 -13.78 -0.38 -17.08
CA GLU A 100 -14.44 0.30 -15.96
C GLU A 100 -13.57 1.43 -15.35
N TYR A 101 -12.26 1.19 -15.23
CA TYR A 101 -11.33 2.11 -14.57
C TYR A 101 -10.60 3.03 -15.54
N LYS A 102 -10.67 2.77 -16.85
CA LYS A 102 -10.03 3.55 -17.94
C LYS A 102 -8.52 3.76 -17.77
N MET A 103 -7.90 2.98 -16.89
CA MET A 103 -6.51 3.05 -16.50
C MET A 103 -5.98 1.63 -16.45
N LYS A 104 -4.91 1.36 -17.22
CA LYS A 104 -4.23 0.08 -17.19
C LYS A 104 -3.38 0.00 -15.92
N MET A 105 -3.54 -1.07 -15.15
CA MET A 105 -2.65 -1.33 -14.01
C MET A 105 -1.24 -1.60 -14.53
N SER A 106 -0.27 -0.82 -14.04
CA SER A 106 1.15 -1.01 -14.39
C SER A 106 1.75 -2.16 -13.61
N ASN A 107 2.75 -2.83 -14.19
CA ASN A 107 3.53 -3.84 -13.47
C ASN A 107 4.24 -3.23 -12.23
N PRO A 108 3.95 -3.71 -11.00
CA PRO A 108 4.60 -3.21 -9.79
C PRO A 108 6.02 -3.77 -9.57
N GLY A 109 6.46 -4.73 -10.39
CA GLY A 109 7.76 -5.40 -10.30
C GLY A 109 7.86 -6.36 -9.11
N LEU A 110 6.78 -7.04 -8.76
CA LEU A 110 6.69 -7.90 -7.58
C LEU A 110 6.75 -9.38 -7.96
N SER A 111 7.53 -10.17 -7.21
CA SER A 111 7.49 -11.62 -7.29
C SER A 111 6.18 -12.18 -6.73
N ARG A 112 5.78 -13.39 -7.14
CA ARG A 112 4.59 -14.07 -6.59
C ARG A 112 4.58 -14.15 -5.07
N ASP A 113 5.73 -14.39 -4.44
CA ASP A 113 5.83 -14.45 -2.97
C ASP A 113 5.53 -13.09 -2.32
N ASN A 114 6.02 -12.01 -2.92
CA ASN A 114 5.72 -10.65 -2.46
C ASN A 114 4.25 -10.31 -2.66
N VAL A 115 3.64 -10.77 -3.77
CA VAL A 115 2.19 -10.63 -3.98
C VAL A 115 1.42 -11.45 -2.95
N SER A 116 1.81 -12.69 -2.66
CA SER A 116 1.17 -13.50 -1.62
C SER A 116 1.25 -12.82 -0.25
N ALA A 117 2.39 -12.21 0.09
CA ALA A 117 2.52 -11.43 1.33
C ALA A 117 1.49 -10.30 1.40
N ILE A 118 1.29 -9.57 0.29
CA ILE A 118 0.27 -8.51 0.20
C ILE A 118 -1.14 -9.10 0.36
N LEU A 119 -1.46 -10.21 -0.32
CA LEU A 119 -2.78 -10.84 -0.23
C LEU A 119 -3.07 -11.35 1.18
N ASP A 120 -2.09 -11.92 1.87
CA ASP A 120 -2.22 -12.37 3.26
C ASP A 120 -2.39 -11.17 4.21
N PHE A 121 -1.70 -10.05 3.94
CA PHE A 121 -1.95 -8.79 4.63
C PHE A 121 -3.38 -8.27 4.43
N LEU A 122 -3.90 -8.30 3.19
CA LEU A 122 -5.27 -7.86 2.89
C LEU A 122 -6.33 -8.75 3.55
N ALA A 123 -6.07 -10.04 3.73
CA ALA A 123 -6.94 -10.95 4.49
C ALA A 123 -6.82 -10.79 6.02
N SER A 124 -5.70 -10.24 6.51
CA SER A 124 -5.48 -10.07 7.94
C SER A 124 -6.41 -8.99 8.54
N PRO A 125 -6.71 -9.05 9.86
CA PRO A 125 -7.44 -7.98 10.54
C PRO A 125 -6.80 -6.60 10.37
N LYS A 126 -5.47 -6.55 10.20
CA LYS A 126 -4.71 -5.31 9.98
C LYS A 126 -4.97 -4.71 8.60
N GLY A 127 -5.32 -5.52 7.60
CA GLY A 127 -5.76 -5.07 6.27
C GLY A 127 -7.22 -4.63 6.29
N ALA A 128 -8.10 -5.41 6.93
CA ALA A 128 -9.54 -5.15 6.99
C ALA A 128 -9.94 -3.85 7.72
N LEU A 129 -9.11 -3.39 8.66
CA LEU A 129 -9.39 -2.21 9.51
C LEU A 129 -8.66 -0.94 9.06
N GLN A 130 -7.95 -0.92 7.94
CA GLN A 130 -7.25 0.29 7.52
C GLN A 130 -8.22 1.29 6.89
N PRO A 131 -8.50 2.44 7.54
CA PRO A 131 -9.01 3.59 6.79
C PRO A 131 -8.03 3.92 5.66
N PRO A 132 -8.50 4.54 4.54
CA PRO A 132 -7.66 4.85 3.38
C PRO A 132 -6.34 5.44 3.85
N PRO A 133 -5.19 5.07 3.25
CA PRO A 133 -3.86 5.37 3.75
C PRO A 133 -3.75 6.88 3.94
N GLN A 134 -4.10 7.32 5.15
CA GLN A 134 -3.76 8.60 5.66
C GLN A 134 -2.30 8.40 5.94
N LYS A 135 -1.46 8.76 4.96
CA LYS A 135 -0.17 9.28 5.31
C LYS A 135 -0.48 10.32 6.36
N LYS A 136 -0.31 9.97 7.64
CA LYS A 136 -0.26 10.90 8.75
C LYS A 136 1.07 11.62 8.57
N GLN A 137 1.20 12.30 7.43
CA GLN A 137 2.02 13.46 7.33
C GLN A 137 1.32 14.37 8.31
N VAL A 138 1.85 14.40 9.53
CA VAL A 138 1.72 15.55 10.39
C VAL A 138 2.12 16.68 9.47
N ILE A 139 1.13 17.34 8.88
CA ILE A 139 1.34 18.58 8.19
C ILE A 139 1.67 19.49 9.36
N SER A 140 2.96 19.57 9.71
CA SER A 140 3.42 20.70 10.51
C SER A 140 2.85 21.91 9.80
N MET A 141 2.25 22.84 10.55
CA MET A 141 1.65 24.05 9.98
C MET A 141 2.59 24.56 8.87
N GLY A 142 2.15 24.44 7.62
CA GLY A 142 3.04 24.71 6.48
C GLY A 142 3.44 26.17 6.53
N ASP A 143 4.70 26.49 6.23
CA ASP A 143 5.15 27.87 6.11
C ASP A 143 4.76 28.39 4.73
N ALA A 144 3.69 29.19 4.67
CA ALA A 144 3.21 29.81 3.43
C ALA A 144 4.26 30.76 2.81
N GLY A 145 5.09 31.40 3.64
CA GLY A 145 6.17 32.28 3.19
C GLY A 145 7.28 31.48 2.50
N LEU A 146 7.70 30.36 3.09
CA LEU A 146 8.64 29.44 2.46
C LEU A 146 8.07 28.82 1.19
N GLY A 147 6.80 28.40 1.23
CA GLY A 147 6.09 27.87 0.06
C GLY A 147 6.09 28.86 -1.11
N LYS A 148 5.80 30.14 -0.84
CA LYS A 148 5.88 31.21 -1.85
C LYS A 148 7.29 31.33 -2.43
N LYS A 149 8.33 31.35 -1.59
CA LYS A 149 9.73 31.48 -2.05
C LYS A 149 10.17 30.33 -2.94
N LEU A 150 9.81 29.09 -2.58
CA LEU A 150 10.07 27.90 -3.41
C LEU A 150 9.29 27.97 -4.74
N PHE A 151 8.03 28.40 -4.70
CA PHE A 151 7.18 28.50 -5.88
C PHE A 151 7.75 29.48 -6.92
N VAL A 152 8.14 30.69 -6.47
CA VAL A 152 8.66 31.74 -7.36
C VAL A 152 10.17 31.62 -7.65
N GLY A 153 10.84 30.62 -7.10
CA GLY A 153 12.28 30.40 -7.32
C GLY A 153 13.22 31.30 -6.52
N LEU A 154 12.73 31.97 -5.48
CA LEU A 154 13.58 32.67 -4.51
C LEU A 154 14.30 31.70 -3.56
N THR A 155 13.90 30.43 -3.53
CA THR A 155 14.60 29.36 -2.81
C THR A 155 14.74 28.16 -3.74
N VAL A 156 15.96 27.64 -3.87
CA VAL A 156 16.27 26.49 -4.73
C VAL A 156 15.96 25.20 -4.00
N PHE A 157 15.38 24.21 -4.70
CA PHE A 157 15.16 22.89 -4.14
C PHE A 157 16.49 22.17 -3.86
N LYS A 158 16.57 21.44 -2.75
CA LYS A 158 17.77 20.67 -2.35
C LYS A 158 18.28 19.71 -3.44
N ASN A 159 17.37 19.18 -4.25
CA ASN A 159 17.67 18.21 -5.32
C ASN A 159 17.70 18.85 -6.73
N GLY A 160 17.79 20.18 -6.85
CA GLY A 160 18.05 20.84 -8.13
C GLY A 160 16.88 20.93 -9.12
N GLY A 161 15.63 21.01 -8.64
CA GLY A 161 14.47 21.26 -9.50
C GLY A 161 14.28 22.73 -9.88
N GLY A 162 13.71 22.99 -11.06
CA GLY A 162 13.22 24.32 -11.44
C GLY A 162 12.04 24.77 -10.56
N PRO A 163 11.83 26.08 -10.39
CA PRO A 163 10.74 26.58 -9.57
C PRO A 163 9.38 26.29 -10.21
N CYS A 164 8.35 26.10 -9.39
CA CYS A 164 7.02 25.74 -9.86
C CYS A 164 6.45 26.80 -10.83
N ILE A 165 6.76 28.09 -10.58
CA ILE A 165 6.30 29.22 -11.40
C ILE A 165 6.78 29.14 -12.86
N ALA A 166 7.85 28.40 -13.15
CA ALA A 166 8.33 28.25 -14.52
C ALA A 166 7.30 27.55 -15.42
N CYS A 167 6.49 26.66 -14.84
CA CYS A 167 5.45 25.93 -15.55
C CYS A 167 4.03 26.32 -15.15
N HIS A 168 3.81 26.74 -13.90
CA HIS A 168 2.47 26.96 -13.35
C HIS A 168 2.24 28.42 -12.94
N SER A 169 0.97 28.84 -12.96
CA SER A 169 0.51 30.12 -12.41
C SER A 169 -0.30 29.92 -11.13
N VAL A 170 -0.30 30.96 -10.28
CA VAL A 170 -1.21 31.10 -9.14
C VAL A 170 -1.54 32.59 -9.02
N THR A 171 -2.81 32.90 -8.84
CA THR A 171 -3.30 34.27 -8.71
C THR A 171 -2.66 34.96 -7.50
N GLY A 172 -2.10 36.15 -7.71
CA GLY A 172 -1.54 36.97 -6.63
C GLY A 172 -0.10 36.62 -6.20
N ILE A 173 0.59 35.70 -6.89
CA ILE A 173 2.01 35.44 -6.68
C ILE A 173 2.83 35.54 -7.97
N GLY A 174 4.00 36.20 -7.87
CA GLY A 174 4.85 36.54 -9.01
C GLY A 174 4.59 37.96 -9.53
N LEU A 175 5.66 38.69 -9.86
CA LEU A 175 5.57 40.10 -10.30
C LEU A 175 5.00 40.23 -11.72
N LEU A 176 5.27 39.25 -12.59
CA LEU A 176 4.90 39.26 -14.02
C LEU A 176 3.93 38.12 -14.38
N GLY A 177 3.30 37.50 -13.38
CA GLY A 177 2.56 36.25 -13.57
C GLY A 177 3.48 35.02 -13.62
N GLY A 178 2.89 33.84 -13.83
CA GLY A 178 3.59 32.55 -13.87
C GLY A 178 3.61 31.91 -15.27
N GLY A 179 4.11 30.68 -15.34
CA GLY A 179 4.16 29.89 -16.56
C GLY A 179 2.80 29.30 -16.93
N ASN A 180 2.58 29.11 -18.23
CA ASN A 180 1.35 28.52 -18.80
C ASN A 180 1.58 27.11 -19.38
N LEU A 181 2.73 26.49 -19.11
CA LEU A 181 3.02 25.13 -19.60
C LEU A 181 2.25 24.06 -18.81
N GLY A 182 1.92 24.35 -17.55
CA GLY A 182 1.11 23.53 -16.67
C GLY A 182 -0.19 24.24 -16.27
N PRO A 183 -1.13 23.50 -15.65
CA PRO A 183 -2.40 24.06 -15.18
C PRO A 183 -2.23 25.13 -14.11
N ASP A 184 -3.18 26.06 -14.04
CA ASP A 184 -3.26 27.06 -12.97
C ASP A 184 -3.56 26.38 -11.61
N LEU A 185 -2.76 26.69 -10.60
CA LEU A 185 -2.83 26.08 -9.28
C LEU A 185 -3.58 26.93 -8.24
N THR A 186 -4.19 28.06 -8.62
CA THR A 186 -4.91 28.99 -7.72
C THR A 186 -5.93 28.27 -6.84
N ARG A 187 -6.61 27.26 -7.40
CA ARG A 187 -7.70 26.55 -6.71
C ARG A 187 -7.33 25.14 -6.24
N ILE A 188 -6.04 24.77 -6.27
CA ILE A 188 -5.65 23.40 -5.90
C ILE A 188 -5.96 23.09 -4.43
N TYR A 189 -5.88 24.08 -3.55
CA TYR A 189 -6.21 23.93 -2.13
C TYR A 189 -7.69 23.57 -1.93
N CYS A 190 -8.57 24.26 -2.65
CA CYS A 190 -10.01 23.98 -2.67
C CYS A 190 -10.32 22.53 -3.04
N TYR A 191 -9.65 22.01 -4.08
CA TYR A 191 -9.86 20.64 -4.56
C TYR A 191 -9.39 19.59 -3.55
N VAL A 192 -8.25 19.83 -2.89
CA VAL A 192 -7.67 18.87 -1.94
C VAL A 192 -8.39 18.86 -0.59
N LYS A 193 -8.93 20.00 -0.15
CA LYS A 193 -9.58 20.12 1.16
C LYS A 193 -11.11 20.18 1.12
N ASN A 194 -11.74 20.15 -0.06
CA ASN A 194 -13.17 20.37 -0.25
C ASN A 194 -13.68 21.60 0.53
N ASN A 195 -12.85 22.65 0.62
CA ASN A 195 -13.13 23.83 1.41
C ASN A 195 -12.65 25.06 0.65
N CYS A 196 -13.61 25.86 0.21
CA CYS A 196 -13.38 27.18 -0.36
C CYS A 196 -14.12 28.19 0.51
N GLY A 197 -13.37 29.07 1.17
CA GLY A 197 -13.90 30.35 1.63
C GLY A 197 -14.05 31.30 0.44
#